data_AF-A0AAU7UZ32-F1
#
_entry.id   AF-A0AAU7UZ32-F1
#
_cell.length_a   1.000
_cell.length_b   1.000
_cell.length_c   1.000
_cell.angle_alpha   90.00
_cell.angle_beta   90.00
_cell.angle_gamma   90.00
#
_symmetry.space_group_name_H-M   'P 1'
#
loop_
_entity.id
_entity.type
_entity.pdbx_description
1 polymer ?
#
loop_
_entity_poly.entity_id
_entity_poly.type
_entity_poly.pdbx_seq_one_letter_code
_entity_poly.pdbx_strand_id
1 'polypeptide(L)'
;MTNPDPDTDMAQARLRVRIGEASSALPRLDEAAPGTAGALVALVQVIADEAARTPRFARALAGALSVTADASAPTPAPAPATRPAAARTSARRSRRAPGAFDPFVVFRESGEATLRERLSTLGVEQLKDIIAEHAMDYDKLAMRWRTPSKLQDRIVERVKALTTKGDAFR
;
A
#
# COMPACT_ATOMS: atom_id res chain seq x y z
N MET A 1 31.12 11.51 -6.95
CA MET A 1 30.69 11.09 -5.59
C MET A 1 29.83 12.20 -5.00
N THR A 2 28.52 11.99 -4.85
CA THR A 2 27.67 12.87 -4.05
C THR A 2 27.88 12.48 -2.59
N ASN A 3 28.34 13.41 -1.75
CA ASN A 3 28.52 13.19 -0.32
C ASN A 3 27.13 13.02 0.33
N PRO A 4 26.87 12.00 1.18
CA PRO A 4 25.59 11.85 1.85
C PRO A 4 25.31 13.04 2.79
N ASP A 5 24.04 13.42 2.89
CA ASP A 5 23.55 14.53 3.73
C ASP A 5 23.72 14.17 5.23
N PRO A 6 24.39 15.00 6.06
CA PRO A 6 24.69 14.67 7.46
C PRO A 6 23.44 14.44 8.33
N ASP A 7 22.32 15.06 7.98
CA ASP A 7 21.04 14.86 8.66
C ASP A 7 20.47 13.45 8.45
N THR A 8 20.69 12.88 7.25
CA THR A 8 20.26 11.51 6.94
C THR A 8 21.07 10.50 7.75
N ASP A 9 22.37 10.73 7.88
CA ASP A 9 23.27 9.85 8.65
C ASP A 9 22.91 9.84 10.14
N MET A 10 22.59 11.00 10.72
CA MET A 10 22.11 11.08 12.10
C MET A 10 20.76 10.39 12.29
N ALA A 11 19.83 10.53 11.35
CA ALA A 11 18.54 9.85 11.40
C ALA A 11 18.70 8.31 11.33
N GLN A 12 19.58 7.82 10.46
CA GLN A 12 19.92 6.41 10.37
C GLN A 12 20.60 5.90 11.65
N ALA A 13 21.51 6.68 12.24
CA ALA A 13 22.15 6.33 13.50
C ALA A 13 21.12 6.19 14.64
N ARG A 14 20.19 7.14 14.76
CA ARG A 14 19.09 7.08 15.75
C ARG A 14 18.18 5.88 15.54
N LEU A 15 17.91 5.51 14.29
CA LEU A 15 17.10 4.33 13.97
C LEU A 15 17.82 3.05 14.42
N ARG A 16 19.13 2.92 14.15
CA ARG A 16 19.93 1.76 14.59
C ARG A 16 19.92 1.59 16.10
N VAL A 17 20.05 2.69 16.84
CA VAL A 17 19.98 2.67 18.31
C VAL A 17 18.62 2.14 18.78
N ARG A 18 17.51 2.68 18.25
CA ARG A 18 16.15 2.22 18.60
C ARG A 18 15.91 0.75 18.27
N ILE A 19 16.44 0.26 17.15
CA ILE A 19 16.36 -1.17 16.79
C ILE A 19 17.13 -2.02 17.81
N GLY A 20 18.32 -1.57 18.23
CA GLY A 20 19.11 -2.25 19.26
C GLY A 20 18.38 -2.31 20.61
N GLU A 21 17.80 -1.19 21.05
CA GLU A 21 17.00 -1.11 22.27
C GLU A 21 15.79 -2.05 22.22
N ALA A 22 15.04 -2.05 21.13
CA ALA A 22 13.91 -2.95 20.93
C ALA A 22 14.35 -4.42 20.97
N SER A 23 15.46 -4.75 20.30
CA SER A 23 16.03 -6.10 20.30
C SER A 23 16.40 -6.56 21.72
N SER A 24 16.96 -5.67 22.53
CA SER A 24 17.29 -5.95 23.94
C SER A 24 16.08 -6.11 24.86
N ALA A 25 14.91 -5.60 24.45
CA ALA A 25 13.67 -5.69 25.22
C ALA A 25 12.89 -6.98 24.98
N LEU A 26 13.10 -7.64 23.83
CA LEU A 26 12.40 -8.87 23.46
C LEU A 26 12.60 -10.04 24.45
N PRO A 27 13.80 -10.31 25.01
CA PRO A 27 13.96 -11.37 25.99
C PRO A 27 13.14 -11.13 27.27
N ARG A 28 13.10 -9.87 27.76
CA ARG A 28 12.29 -9.49 28.93
C ARG A 28 10.79 -9.68 28.67
N LEU A 29 10.34 -9.43 27.45
CA LEU A 29 8.96 -9.70 27.04
C LEU A 29 8.65 -11.20 27.06
N ASP A 30 9.58 -12.03 26.60
CA ASP A 30 9.40 -13.48 26.56
C ASP A 30 9.41 -14.11 27.96
N GLU A 31 10.22 -13.59 28.89
CA GLU A 31 10.19 -13.97 30.30
C GLU A 31 8.81 -13.72 30.94
N ALA A 32 8.18 -12.59 30.61
CA ALA A 32 6.85 -12.25 31.12
C ALA A 32 5.71 -12.98 30.39
N ALA A 33 5.89 -13.28 29.11
CA ALA A 33 4.89 -13.91 28.26
C ALA A 33 5.56 -14.82 27.20
N PRO A 34 5.80 -16.11 27.53
CA PRO A 34 6.54 -17.03 26.67
C PRO A 34 5.95 -17.15 25.26
N GLY A 35 6.81 -17.08 24.24
CA GLY A 35 6.45 -17.19 22.83
C GLY A 35 5.97 -15.88 22.20
N THR A 36 5.69 -14.85 23.00
CA THR A 36 5.20 -13.56 22.50
C THR A 36 6.29 -12.80 21.75
N ALA A 37 7.54 -12.86 22.23
CA ALA A 37 8.66 -12.20 21.55
C ALA A 37 8.92 -12.81 20.18
N GLY A 38 8.89 -14.15 20.08
CA GLY A 38 9.02 -14.87 18.82
C GLY A 38 7.90 -14.52 17.83
N ALA A 39 6.65 -14.50 18.30
CA ALA A 39 5.50 -14.12 17.47
C ALA A 39 5.60 -12.67 16.93
N LEU A 40 6.05 -11.73 17.76
CA LEU A 40 6.23 -10.34 17.36
C LEU A 40 7.35 -10.19 16.32
N VAL A 41 8.47 -10.88 16.49
CA VAL A 41 9.57 -10.88 15.52
C VAL A 41 9.10 -11.44 14.17
N ALA A 42 8.41 -12.58 14.18
CA ALA A 42 7.88 -13.19 12.97
C ALA A 42 6.90 -12.24 12.24
N LEU A 43 6.02 -11.57 12.99
CA LEU A 43 5.10 -10.57 12.44
C LEU A 43 5.84 -9.41 11.76
N VAL A 44 6.82 -8.83 12.45
CA VAL A 44 7.61 -7.69 11.91
C VAL A 44 8.38 -8.11 10.67
N GLN A 45 8.96 -9.32 10.65
CA GLN A 45 9.65 -9.87 9.47
C GLN A 45 8.71 -9.97 8.26
N VAL A 46 7.54 -10.58 8.42
CA VAL A 46 6.55 -10.71 7.34
C VAL A 46 6.14 -9.34 6.80
N ILE A 47 5.91 -8.36 7.68
CA ILE A 47 5.55 -6.99 7.28
C ILE A 47 6.70 -6.32 6.53
N ALA A 48 7.93 -6.46 7.01
CA ALA A 48 9.11 -5.87 6.39
C ALA A 48 9.39 -6.47 5.00
N ASP A 49 9.30 -7.79 4.88
CA ASP A 49 9.46 -8.50 3.61
C ASP A 49 8.40 -8.08 2.60
N GLU A 50 7.15 -7.95 3.04
CA GLU A 50 6.09 -7.47 2.17
C GLU A 50 6.31 -6.02 1.74
N ALA A 51 6.71 -5.14 2.67
CA ALA A 51 7.05 -3.75 2.35
C ALA A 51 8.22 -3.61 1.37
N ALA A 52 9.22 -4.49 1.46
CA ALA A 52 10.32 -4.54 0.52
C ALA A 52 9.88 -5.00 -0.88
N ARG A 53 8.94 -5.95 -0.96
CA ARG A 53 8.42 -6.51 -2.23
C ARG A 53 7.39 -5.61 -2.91
N THR A 54 6.55 -4.91 -2.15
CA THR A 54 5.45 -4.10 -2.68
C THR A 54 5.53 -2.63 -2.25
N PRO A 55 6.01 -1.72 -3.13
CA PRO A 55 6.15 -0.29 -2.82
C PRO A 55 4.84 0.41 -2.43
N ARG A 56 3.70 -0.10 -2.91
CA ARG A 56 2.37 0.39 -2.51
C ARG A 56 2.09 0.06 -1.04
N PHE A 57 2.39 -1.16 -0.61
CA PHE A 57 2.22 -1.59 0.78
C PHE A 57 3.13 -0.78 1.72
N ALA A 58 4.40 -0.58 1.36
CA ALA A 58 5.30 0.28 2.14
C ALA A 58 4.75 1.71 2.36
N ARG A 59 4.16 2.32 1.32
CA ARG A 59 3.54 3.65 1.42
C ARG A 59 2.26 3.64 2.27
N ALA A 60 1.43 2.63 2.11
CA ALA A 60 0.21 2.48 2.91
C ALA A 60 0.56 2.27 4.40
N LEU A 61 1.56 1.43 4.68
CA LEU A 61 2.10 1.19 6.02
C LEU A 61 2.64 2.49 6.64
N ALA A 62 3.47 3.24 5.91
CA ALA A 62 3.98 4.52 6.39
C ALA A 62 2.87 5.55 6.68
N GLY A 63 1.81 5.56 5.86
CA GLY A 63 0.63 6.41 6.10
C GLY A 63 -0.14 6.00 7.35
N ALA A 64 -0.43 4.71 7.53
CA ALA A 64 -1.16 4.20 8.68
C ALA A 64 -0.40 4.42 10.01
N LEU A 65 0.92 4.24 10.01
CA LEU A 65 1.77 4.43 11.19
C LEU A 65 1.99 5.92 11.52
N SER A 66 1.97 6.81 10.53
CA SER A 66 2.03 8.26 10.76
C SER A 66 0.76 8.80 11.40
N VAL A 67 -0.42 8.29 11.02
CA VAL A 67 -1.72 8.68 11.62
C VAL A 67 -1.80 8.32 13.10
N THR A 68 -1.12 7.24 13.51
CA THR A 68 -1.06 6.83 14.93
C THR A 68 0.01 7.59 15.73
N ALA A 69 1.06 8.09 15.08
CA ALA A 69 2.09 8.90 15.74
C ALA A 69 1.60 10.32 16.08
N ASP A 70 0.73 10.90 15.26
CA ASP A 70 0.14 12.24 15.49
C ASP A 70 -1.05 12.24 16.48
N ALA A 71 -1.48 11.06 16.96
CA ALA A 71 -2.58 10.93 17.90
C ALA A 71 -2.21 11.29 19.37
N SER A 72 -0.94 11.63 19.63
CA SER A 72 -0.47 12.17 20.91
C SER A 72 -0.33 13.70 20.86
N ALA A 73 -1.40 14.40 20.50
CA ALA A 73 -1.53 15.84 20.72
C ALA A 73 -2.95 16.13 21.24
N PRO A 74 -3.11 16.88 22.35
CA PRO A 74 -4.42 17.18 22.90
C PRO A 74 -5.21 18.01 21.89
N THR A 75 -6.43 17.57 21.61
CA THR A 75 -7.40 18.23 20.72
C THR A 75 -7.64 19.68 21.14
N PRO A 76 -7.50 20.66 20.23
CA PRO A 76 -8.33 21.86 20.26
C PRO A 76 -9.46 21.72 19.23
N ALA A 77 -10.66 22.13 19.62
CA ALA A 77 -11.87 22.18 18.82
C ALA A 77 -11.69 22.89 17.45
N PRO A 78 -12.50 22.57 16.43
CA PRO A 78 -12.29 23.06 15.08
C PRO A 78 -12.77 24.52 14.94
N ALA A 79 -11.89 25.39 14.44
CA ALA A 79 -12.27 26.68 13.87
C ALA A 79 -11.82 26.72 12.38
N PRO A 80 -12.61 27.35 11.48
CA PRO A 80 -12.41 27.26 10.04
C PRO A 80 -11.44 28.32 9.48
N ALA A 81 -10.94 28.02 8.27
CA ALA A 81 -10.09 28.84 7.38
C ALA A 81 -8.60 28.90 7.78
N THR A 82 -7.62 28.76 6.88
CA THR A 82 -7.48 29.40 5.56
C THR A 82 -6.41 28.64 4.75
N ARG A 83 -6.57 28.50 3.42
CA ARG A 83 -5.50 28.01 2.54
C ARG A 83 -4.28 28.94 2.58
N PRO A 84 -3.08 28.41 2.30
CA PRO A 84 -2.35 28.96 1.16
C PRO A 84 -1.84 27.89 0.19
N ALA A 85 -1.94 28.23 -1.08
CA ALA A 85 -1.18 27.68 -2.21
C ALA A 85 0.28 28.20 -2.12
N ALA A 86 1.36 27.65 -2.68
CA ALA A 86 1.61 26.51 -3.56
C ALA A 86 3.13 26.23 -3.49
N ALA A 87 3.54 24.97 -3.64
CA ALA A 87 4.76 24.62 -4.34
C ALA A 87 4.48 23.32 -5.13
N ARG A 88 4.37 23.48 -6.46
CA ARG A 88 3.98 22.43 -7.40
C ARG A 88 5.24 21.81 -8.00
N THR A 89 5.38 20.50 -7.86
CA THR A 89 5.96 19.68 -8.93
C THR A 89 5.47 18.23 -8.85
N SER A 90 4.52 17.93 -9.75
CA SER A 90 4.24 16.62 -10.34
C SER A 90 4.02 15.39 -9.42
N ALA A 91 2.81 15.25 -8.88
CA ALA A 91 2.16 13.95 -8.76
C ALA A 91 0.64 14.10 -8.75
N ARG A 92 0.07 14.55 -9.88
CA ARG A 92 -1.36 14.46 -10.13
C ARG A 92 -1.71 13.00 -10.46
N ARG A 93 -1.49 12.08 -9.52
CA ARG A 93 -2.04 10.72 -9.59
C ARG A 93 -3.38 10.75 -8.85
N SER A 94 -4.43 10.57 -9.64
CA SER A 94 -5.85 10.74 -9.34
C SER A 94 -6.26 10.64 -7.88
N ARG A 95 -7.02 11.66 -7.45
CA ARG A 95 -7.82 11.77 -6.23
C ARG A 95 -9.01 10.77 -6.19
N ARG A 96 -8.89 9.62 -6.86
CA ARG A 96 -9.91 8.55 -6.92
C ARG A 96 -9.84 7.75 -5.63
N ALA A 97 -10.98 7.21 -5.21
CA ALA A 97 -11.03 6.31 -4.07
C ALA A 97 -10.15 5.08 -4.35
N PRO A 98 -9.61 4.43 -3.31
CA PRO A 98 -8.98 3.13 -3.47
C PRO A 98 -9.91 2.14 -4.16
N GLY A 99 -9.36 1.27 -5.00
CA GLY A 99 -10.08 0.14 -5.58
C GLY A 99 -10.65 -0.75 -4.47
N ALA A 100 -11.82 -1.34 -4.70
CA ALA A 100 -12.52 -2.13 -3.69
C ALA A 100 -11.73 -3.35 -3.19
N PHE A 101 -10.89 -3.93 -4.05
CA PHE A 101 -9.98 -5.03 -3.74
C PHE A 101 -8.85 -5.08 -4.77
N ASP A 102 -7.79 -5.86 -4.47
CA ASP A 102 -6.71 -6.14 -5.42
C ASP A 102 -7.09 -7.31 -6.35
N PRO A 103 -7.26 -7.09 -7.66
CA PRO A 103 -7.67 -8.12 -8.60
C PRO A 103 -6.58 -9.16 -8.89
N PHE A 104 -5.29 -8.85 -8.66
CA PHE A 104 -4.20 -9.82 -8.82
C PHE A 104 -4.19 -10.86 -7.70
N VAL A 105 -4.50 -10.45 -6.46
CA VAL A 105 -4.62 -11.35 -5.32
C VAL A 105 -5.78 -12.32 -5.55
N VAL A 106 -6.96 -11.79 -5.86
CA VAL A 106 -8.16 -12.61 -6.12
C VAL A 106 -7.93 -13.61 -7.26
N PHE A 107 -7.28 -13.17 -8.34
CA PHE A 107 -6.98 -14.05 -9.48
C PHE A 107 -6.02 -15.18 -9.11
N ARG A 108 -4.99 -14.90 -8.30
CA ARG A 108 -4.03 -15.93 -7.87
C ARG A 108 -4.63 -16.94 -6.89
N GLU A 109 -5.49 -16.48 -5.98
CA GLU A 109 -6.06 -17.32 -4.94
C GLU A 109 -7.26 -18.14 -5.43
N SER A 110 -8.11 -17.55 -6.26
CA SER A 110 -9.43 -18.11 -6.58
C SER A 110 -9.74 -18.14 -8.08
N GLY A 111 -8.79 -17.73 -8.93
CA GLY A 111 -8.89 -17.81 -10.38
C GLY A 111 -9.80 -16.77 -11.03
N GLU A 112 -9.98 -16.90 -12.34
CA GLU A 112 -10.74 -15.96 -13.17
C GLU A 112 -12.24 -15.91 -12.82
N ALA A 113 -12.87 -17.06 -12.58
CA ALA A 113 -14.31 -17.15 -12.37
C ALA A 113 -14.73 -16.28 -11.17
N THR A 114 -14.01 -16.44 -10.05
CA THR A 114 -14.21 -15.68 -8.81
C THR A 114 -13.90 -14.19 -9.02
N LEU A 115 -12.86 -13.86 -9.79
CA LEU A 115 -12.56 -12.47 -10.13
C LEU A 115 -13.72 -11.83 -10.90
N ARG A 116 -14.26 -12.52 -11.92
CA ARG A 116 -15.38 -12.01 -12.73
C ARG A 116 -16.64 -11.84 -11.90
N GLU A 117 -16.93 -12.80 -11.00
CA GLU A 117 -18.04 -12.69 -10.05
C GLU A 117 -17.90 -11.45 -9.16
N ARG A 118 -16.73 -11.26 -8.53
CA ARG A 118 -16.49 -10.06 -7.68
C ARG A 118 -16.52 -8.76 -8.46
N LEU A 119 -16.10 -8.74 -9.72
CA LEU A 119 -16.20 -7.54 -10.57
C LEU A 119 -17.63 -7.26 -11.02
N SER A 120 -18.50 -8.27 -11.07
CA SER A 120 -19.90 -8.13 -11.45
C SER A 120 -20.75 -7.42 -10.39
N THR A 121 -20.34 -7.48 -9.12
CA THR A 121 -21.02 -6.80 -8.01
C THR A 121 -20.62 -5.32 -7.89
N LEU A 122 -19.62 -4.86 -8.64
CA LEU A 122 -19.11 -3.50 -8.59
C LEU A 122 -19.78 -2.57 -9.62
N GLY A 123 -19.97 -1.31 -9.21
CA GLY A 123 -20.40 -0.24 -10.10
C GLY A 123 -19.29 0.27 -11.03
N VAL A 124 -19.68 0.97 -12.09
CA VAL A 124 -18.76 1.52 -13.12
C VAL A 124 -17.65 2.38 -12.51
N GLU A 125 -17.94 3.21 -11.51
CA GLU A 125 -16.92 4.05 -10.88
C GLU A 125 -15.94 3.23 -10.02
N GLN A 126 -16.40 2.22 -9.29
CA GLN A 126 -15.53 1.31 -8.52
C GLN A 126 -14.60 0.51 -9.46
N LEU A 127 -15.10 0.09 -10.62
CA LEU A 127 -14.29 -0.56 -11.65
C LEU A 127 -13.20 0.38 -12.20
N LYS A 128 -13.53 1.66 -12.42
CA LYS A 128 -12.54 2.67 -12.84
C LYS A 128 -11.52 2.96 -11.74
N ASP A 129 -11.93 2.94 -10.48
CA ASP A 129 -11.03 3.15 -9.36
C ASP A 129 -9.98 2.02 -9.27
N ILE A 130 -10.40 0.76 -9.46
CA ILE A 130 -9.50 -0.39 -9.58
C ILE A 130 -8.53 -0.22 -10.77
N ILE A 131 -9.04 0.19 -11.93
CA ILE A 131 -8.21 0.40 -13.14
C ILE A 131 -7.17 1.51 -12.93
N ALA A 132 -7.57 2.61 -12.29
CA ALA A 132 -6.67 3.73 -11.98
C ALA A 132 -5.60 3.34 -10.96
N GLU A 133 -5.99 2.61 -9.91
CA GLU A 133 -5.10 2.16 -8.85
C GLU A 133 -3.99 1.24 -9.36
N HIS A 134 -4.35 0.24 -10.17
CA HIS A 134 -3.42 -0.73 -10.72
C HIS A 134 -2.82 -0.33 -12.07
N ALA A 135 -3.00 0.93 -12.49
CA ALA A 135 -2.51 1.47 -13.76
C ALA A 135 -2.85 0.57 -14.97
N MET A 136 -4.07 0.03 -15.00
CA MET A 136 -4.57 -0.85 -16.06
C MET A 136 -5.13 -0.09 -17.28
N ASP A 137 -5.06 1.25 -17.27
CA ASP A 137 -5.48 2.14 -18.36
C ASP A 137 -4.30 2.50 -19.29
N TYR A 138 -3.76 1.50 -19.99
CA TYR A 138 -2.55 1.68 -20.83
C TYR A 138 -2.82 2.45 -22.13
N ASP A 139 -4.04 2.37 -22.65
CA ASP A 139 -4.49 3.02 -23.88
C ASP A 139 -5.27 4.33 -23.62
N LYS A 140 -5.45 4.69 -22.34
CA LYS A 140 -6.24 5.85 -21.88
C LYS A 140 -7.72 5.79 -22.31
N LEU A 141 -8.23 4.61 -22.67
CA LEU A 141 -9.62 4.42 -23.10
C LEU A 141 -10.51 3.95 -21.96
N ALA A 142 -9.98 3.24 -20.97
CA ALA A 142 -10.78 2.62 -19.93
C ALA A 142 -11.54 3.66 -19.11
N MET A 143 -10.94 4.82 -18.84
CA MET A 143 -11.60 5.91 -18.11
C MET A 143 -12.80 6.52 -18.86
N ARG A 144 -12.85 6.36 -20.20
CA ARG A 144 -13.92 6.90 -21.06
C ARG A 144 -15.11 5.96 -21.19
N TRP A 145 -14.95 4.69 -20.83
CA TRP A 145 -16.01 3.71 -20.97
C TRP A 145 -17.07 3.86 -19.88
N ARG A 146 -18.33 3.67 -20.27
CA ARG A 146 -19.49 3.63 -19.38
C ARG A 146 -20.07 2.23 -19.22
N THR A 147 -19.65 1.29 -20.07
CA THR A 147 -20.13 -0.09 -20.06
C THR A 147 -19.36 -0.90 -19.03
N PRO A 148 -20.00 -1.44 -17.98
CA PRO A 148 -19.33 -2.20 -16.94
C PRO A 148 -18.64 -3.45 -17.48
N SER A 149 -19.27 -4.22 -18.37
CA SER A 149 -18.69 -5.44 -18.96
C SER A 149 -17.35 -5.18 -19.64
N LYS A 150 -17.21 -4.08 -20.39
CA LYS A 150 -15.93 -3.70 -21.04
C LYS A 150 -14.83 -3.41 -20.02
N LEU A 151 -15.17 -2.80 -18.88
CA LEU A 151 -14.21 -2.53 -17.80
C LEU A 151 -13.81 -3.83 -17.09
N GLN A 152 -14.76 -4.74 -16.86
CA GLN A 152 -14.51 -6.04 -16.26
C GLN A 152 -13.56 -6.87 -17.14
N ASP A 153 -13.84 -6.95 -18.44
CA ASP A 153 -13.02 -7.68 -19.39
C ASP A 153 -11.59 -7.11 -19.45
N ARG A 154 -11.46 -5.78 -19.44
CA ARG A 154 -10.15 -5.09 -19.38
C ARG A 154 -9.35 -5.48 -18.14
N ILE A 155 -10.00 -5.50 -16.96
CA ILE A 155 -9.34 -5.88 -15.71
C ILE A 155 -8.88 -7.35 -15.80
N VAL A 156 -9.77 -8.26 -16.21
CA VAL A 156 -9.45 -9.70 -16.32
C VAL A 156 -8.33 -9.96 -17.32
N GLU A 157 -8.41 -9.37 -18.52
CA GLU A 157 -7.38 -9.47 -19.56
C GLU A 157 -6.02 -9.01 -19.04
N ARG A 158 -6.00 -7.86 -18.35
CA ARG A 158 -4.75 -7.27 -17.87
C ARG A 158 -4.12 -8.09 -16.75
N VAL A 159 -4.94 -8.58 -15.83
CA VAL A 159 -4.49 -9.45 -14.73
C VAL A 159 -3.95 -10.76 -15.26
N LYS A 160 -4.64 -11.41 -16.20
CA LYS A 160 -4.15 -12.62 -16.88
C LYS A 160 -2.79 -12.39 -17.53
N ALA A 161 -2.68 -11.35 -18.37
CA ALA A 161 -1.46 -11.07 -19.12
C ALA A 161 -0.24 -10.82 -18.23
N LEU A 162 -0.45 -10.18 -17.07
CA LEU A 162 0.62 -9.88 -16.12
C LEU A 162 0.93 -11.04 -15.17
N THR A 163 -0.07 -11.81 -14.74
CA THR A 163 0.14 -12.99 -13.90
C THR A 163 0.84 -14.11 -14.68
N THR A 164 0.40 -14.42 -15.90
CA THR A 164 1.04 -15.46 -16.74
C THR A 164 2.48 -15.08 -17.10
N LYS A 165 2.76 -13.79 -17.30
CA LYS A 165 4.13 -13.33 -17.54
C LYS A 165 5.02 -13.47 -16.29
N GLY A 166 4.46 -13.27 -15.09
CA GLY A 166 5.19 -13.45 -13.84
C GLY A 166 5.43 -14.92 -13.46
N ASP A 167 4.52 -15.81 -13.85
CA ASP A 167 4.61 -17.25 -13.58
C ASP A 167 5.70 -17.94 -14.42
N ALA A 168 5.95 -17.44 -15.64
CA ALA A 168 6.99 -17.96 -16.53
C ALA A 168 8.45 -17.69 -16.05
N PHE A 169 8.63 -16.87 -15.01
CA PHE A 169 9.94 -16.56 -14.41
C PHE A 169 10.07 -17.07 -12.97
N ARG A 170 9.14 -17.90 -12.49
CA ARG A 170 9.14 -18.44 -11.13
C ARG A 170 9.57 -19.90 -11.08
#